data_AF-A0A4Y2GDY6-F1
#
_entry.id   AF-A0A4Y2GDY6-F1
#
_cell.length_a   1.000
_cell.length_b   1.000
_cell.length_c   1.000
_cell.angle_alpha   90.00
_cell.angle_beta   90.00
_cell.angle_gamma   90.00
#
_symmetry.space_group_name_H-M   'P 1'
#
loop_
_entity.id
_entity.type
_entity.pdbx_description
1 polymer ?
#
loop_
_entity_poly.entity_id
_entity_poly.type
_entity_poly.pdbx_seq_one_letter_code
_entity_poly.pdbx_strand_id
1 'polypeptide(L)'
;MLKKFNAHINVEVCASVKSVKYLYKYVNKGHDAASVKIQKEGALDHDEILSFVEGRYVSAPEAMWRLNEFNLLHKSHTVVRLAVHLAQQQPIVYQDGQEA
;
A
#
# COMPACT_ATOMS: atom_id res chain seq x y z
N MET A 1 -26.57 19.15 -11.39
CA MET A 1 -25.88 17.92 -10.94
C MET A 1 -26.80 16.96 -10.18
N LEU A 2 -27.49 17.42 -9.11
CA LEU A 2 -28.49 16.61 -8.37
C LEU A 2 -29.53 15.93 -9.26
N LYS A 3 -30.15 16.63 -10.22
CA LYS A 3 -31.12 16.02 -11.15
C LYS A 3 -30.55 14.97 -12.11
N LYS A 4 -29.24 14.97 -12.36
CA LYS A 4 -28.60 14.12 -13.39
C LYS A 4 -27.94 12.88 -12.79
N PHE A 5 -27.41 12.99 -11.57
CA PHE A 5 -26.68 11.92 -10.89
C PHE A 5 -27.33 11.49 -9.57
N ASN A 6 -28.43 12.13 -9.15
CA ASN A 6 -29.10 11.90 -7.87
C ASN A 6 -28.14 11.87 -6.67
N ALA A 7 -27.11 12.71 -6.69
CA ALA A 7 -26.04 12.74 -5.70
C ALA A 7 -25.66 14.19 -5.34
N HIS A 8 -25.20 14.37 -4.10
CA HIS A 8 -24.66 15.63 -3.61
C HIS A 8 -23.17 15.71 -3.96
N ILE A 9 -22.84 16.46 -5.01
CA ILE A 9 -21.47 16.58 -5.52
C ILE A 9 -20.92 17.95 -5.12
N ASN A 10 -19.84 17.96 -4.34
CA ASN A 10 -19.11 19.18 -3.99
C ASN A 10 -18.07 19.50 -5.08
N VAL A 11 -18.05 20.74 -5.57
CA VAL A 11 -17.10 21.19 -6.61
C VAL A 11 -16.36 22.42 -6.11
N GLU A 12 -15.04 22.32 -6.05
CA GLU A 12 -14.16 23.40 -5.61
C GLU A 12 -13.06 23.61 -6.64
N VAL A 13 -12.76 24.87 -6.96
CA VAL A 13 -11.63 25.24 -7.81
C VAL A 13 -10.43 25.54 -6.91
N CYS A 14 -9.33 24.82 -7.11
CA CYS A 14 -8.13 24.97 -6.30
C CYS A 14 -6.91 25.32 -7.13
N ALA A 15 -6.35 26.51 -6.89
CA ALA A 15 -5.18 27.03 -7.60
C ALA A 15 -3.89 27.04 -6.77
N SER A 16 -3.94 26.63 -5.48
CA SER A 16 -2.77 26.66 -4.60
C SER A 16 -2.07 25.30 -4.52
N VAL A 17 -0.73 25.32 -4.44
CA VAL A 17 0.09 24.10 -4.27
C VAL A 17 -0.30 23.34 -2.98
N LYS A 18 -0.62 24.07 -1.90
CA LYS A 18 -1.07 23.46 -0.64
C LYS A 18 -2.36 22.66 -0.83
N SER A 19 -3.30 23.21 -1.60
CA SER A 19 -4.57 22.55 -1.86
C SER A 19 -4.42 21.34 -2.76
N VAL A 20 -3.56 21.41 -3.78
CA VAL A 20 -3.24 20.25 -4.64
C VAL A 20 -2.60 19.13 -3.82
N LYS A 21 -1.65 19.46 -2.93
CA LYS A 21 -1.03 18.51 -2.01
C LYS A 21 -2.06 17.87 -1.06
N TYR A 22 -2.98 18.67 -0.55
CA TYR A 22 -4.07 18.19 0.30
C TYR A 22 -4.96 17.21 -0.46
N LEU A 23 -5.46 17.57 -1.65
CA LEU A 23 -6.26 16.67 -2.50
C LEU A 23 -5.52 15.36 -2.80
N TYR A 24 -4.25 15.44 -3.21
CA TYR A 24 -3.43 14.26 -3.49
C TYR A 24 -3.29 13.33 -2.28
N LYS A 25 -3.09 13.89 -1.08
CA LYS A 25 -3.05 13.13 0.18
C LYS A 25 -4.38 12.41 0.43
N TYR A 26 -5.52 13.04 0.13
CA TYR A 26 -6.84 12.46 0.38
C TYR A 26 -7.21 11.38 -0.63
N VAL A 27 -6.91 11.59 -1.92
CA VAL A 27 -7.13 10.59 -2.97
C VAL A 27 -6.31 9.32 -2.70
N ASN A 28 -5.08 9.46 -2.21
CA ASN A 28 -4.18 8.33 -1.94
C ASN A 28 -4.09 7.98 -0.44
N LYS A 29 -5.09 8.38 0.37
CA LYS A 29 -5.03 8.21 1.85
C LYS A 29 -5.13 6.74 2.26
N GLY A 30 -5.66 5.88 1.41
CA GLY A 30 -5.71 4.43 1.61
C GLY A 30 -4.99 3.74 0.47
N HIS A 31 -4.15 2.77 0.80
CA HIS A 31 -3.77 1.77 -0.19
C HIS A 31 -4.88 0.74 -0.25
N ASP A 32 -5.56 0.67 -1.40
CA ASP A 32 -6.40 -0.48 -1.70
C ASP A 32 -5.50 -1.72 -1.69
N ALA A 33 -5.72 -2.58 -0.69
CA ALA A 33 -5.11 -3.89 -0.62
C ALA A 33 -6.07 -4.85 -1.31
N ALA A 34 -5.57 -5.59 -2.30
CA ALA A 34 -6.31 -6.61 -3.01
C ALA A 34 -5.75 -7.98 -2.61
N SER A 35 -6.63 -8.90 -2.20
CA SER A 35 -6.27 -10.30 -2.04
C SER A 35 -6.81 -11.08 -3.24
N VAL A 36 -5.92 -11.78 -3.95
CA VAL A 36 -6.24 -12.55 -5.15
C VAL A 36 -6.04 -14.03 -4.83
N LYS A 37 -7.11 -14.83 -4.95
CA LYS A 37 -7.03 -16.29 -4.83
C LYS A 37 -6.67 -16.89 -6.19
N ILE A 38 -5.54 -17.59 -6.26
CA ILE A 38 -5.10 -18.34 -7.44
C ILE A 38 -5.63 -19.78 -7.31
N GLN A 39 -6.65 -20.13 -8.10
CA GLN A 39 -7.14 -21.51 -8.17
C GLN A 39 -6.49 -22.20 -9.38
N LYS A 40 -5.73 -23.29 -9.13
CA LYS A 40 -5.30 -24.21 -10.18
C LYS A 40 -6.39 -25.26 -10.37
N GLU A 41 -6.98 -25.34 -11.56
CA GLU A 41 -7.90 -26.44 -11.90
C GLU A 41 -7.12 -27.76 -11.96
N GLY A 42 -7.59 -28.77 -11.20
CA GLY A 42 -7.08 -30.15 -11.27
C GLY A 42 -5.96 -30.54 -10.29
N ALA A 43 -5.54 -29.67 -9.36
CA ALA A 43 -4.58 -30.05 -8.33
C ALA A 43 -5.29 -30.64 -7.09
N LEU A 44 -4.99 -31.90 -6.77
CA LEU A 44 -5.49 -32.61 -5.57
C LEU A 44 -4.89 -32.09 -4.26
N ASP A 45 -3.91 -31.20 -4.34
CA ASP A 45 -3.16 -30.65 -3.21
C ASP A 45 -3.52 -29.16 -3.05
N HIS A 46 -4.61 -28.91 -2.31
CA HIS A 46 -5.12 -27.57 -2.03
C HIS A 46 -4.41 -26.99 -0.80
N ASP A 47 -3.22 -26.42 -0.99
CA ASP A 47 -2.61 -25.59 0.04
C ASP A 47 -3.29 -24.19 0.05
N GLU A 48 -4.16 -23.98 1.05
CA GLU A 48 -4.88 -22.72 1.25
C GLU A 48 -3.96 -21.54 1.54
N ILE A 49 -2.72 -21.75 2.00
CA ILE A 49 -1.78 -20.67 2.34
C ILE A 49 -1.04 -20.21 1.08
N LEU A 50 -0.66 -21.14 0.20
CA LEU A 50 0.06 -20.85 -1.04
C LEU A 50 -0.84 -20.28 -2.16
N SER A 51 -2.16 -20.36 -2.00
CA SER A 51 -3.12 -20.00 -3.04
C SER A 51 -3.63 -18.55 -2.96
N PHE A 52 -3.05 -17.69 -2.09
CA PHE A 52 -3.40 -16.27 -2.02
C PHE A 52 -2.21 -15.36 -2.29
N VAL A 53 -2.43 -14.34 -3.12
CA VAL A 53 -1.49 -13.24 -3.36
C VAL A 53 -2.09 -11.95 -2.84
N GLU A 54 -1.41 -11.32 -1.89
CA GLU A 54 -1.76 -10.00 -1.39
C GLU A 54 -1.02 -8.93 -2.20
N GLY A 55 -1.78 -8.16 -2.98
CA GLY A 55 -1.30 -7.02 -3.74
C GLY A 55 -1.67 -5.70 -3.08
N ARG A 56 -0.83 -4.69 -3.25
CA ARG A 56 -1.12 -3.30 -2.86
C ARG A 56 -1.21 -2.43 -4.11
N TYR A 57 -2.26 -1.63 -4.23
CA TYR A 57 -2.32 -0.62 -5.29
C TYR A 57 -1.16 0.38 -5.16
N VAL A 58 -0.49 0.66 -6.28
CA VAL A 58 0.55 1.67 -6.41
C VAL A 58 0.09 2.65 -7.48
N SER A 59 -0.07 3.93 -7.11
CA SER A 59 -0.47 4.95 -8.08
C SER A 59 0.62 5.18 -9.14
N ALA A 60 0.24 5.56 -10.37
CA ALA A 60 1.18 5.85 -11.45
C ALA A 60 2.34 6.80 -11.04
N PRO A 61 2.12 7.94 -10.34
CA PRO A 61 3.22 8.79 -9.88
C PRO A 61 4.09 8.12 -8.81
N GLU A 62 3.52 7.28 -7.94
CA GLU A 62 4.31 6.52 -6.96
C GLU A 62 5.17 5.44 -7.64
N ALA A 63 4.63 4.75 -8.65
CA ALA A 63 5.38 3.75 -9.42
C ALA A 63 6.54 4.40 -10.19
N MET A 64 6.29 5.55 -10.83
CA MET A 64 7.33 6.31 -11.52
C MET A 64 8.43 6.77 -10.54
N TRP A 65 8.06 7.20 -9.33
CA TRP A 65 9.04 7.53 -8.29
C TRP A 65 9.87 6.31 -7.85
N ARG A 66 9.24 5.15 -7.63
CA ARG A 66 9.96 3.91 -7.26
C ARG A 66 10.89 3.40 -8.37
N LEU A 67 10.51 3.56 -9.63
CA LEU A 67 11.31 3.09 -10.78
C LEU A 67 12.49 4.01 -11.11
N ASN A 68 12.33 5.31 -10.94
CA ASN A 68 13.33 6.29 -11.36
C ASN A 68 14.11 6.91 -10.20
N GLU A 69 13.76 6.59 -8.95
CA GLU A 69 14.40 7.08 -7.71
C GLU A 69 14.60 8.61 -7.67
N PHE A 70 13.72 9.36 -8.33
CA PHE A 70 13.88 10.81 -8.39
C PHE A 70 13.83 11.42 -6.99
N ASN A 71 14.76 12.34 -6.72
CA ASN A 71 14.87 13.09 -5.47
C ASN A 71 13.79 14.19 -5.33
N LEU A 72 12.57 13.88 -5.76
CA LEU A 72 11.41 14.78 -5.79
C LEU A 72 10.68 14.85 -4.44
N LEU A 73 10.85 13.83 -3.59
CA LEU A 73 10.20 13.74 -2.30
C LEU A 73 11.07 12.95 -1.32
N HIS A 74 11.50 13.59 -0.24
CA HIS A 74 12.18 12.89 0.85
C HIS A 74 11.13 12.09 1.65
N LYS A 75 10.96 10.81 1.30
CA LYS A 75 10.22 9.86 2.13
C LYS A 75 11.25 9.13 3.00
N SER A 76 11.22 9.39 4.30
CA SER A 76 12.19 8.84 5.25
C SER A 76 12.01 7.35 5.54
N HIS A 77 10.88 6.75 5.17
CA HIS A 77 10.58 5.37 5.54
C HIS A 77 9.92 4.62 4.38
N THR A 78 10.61 3.61 3.87
CA THR A 78 10.00 2.52 3.09
C THR A 78 9.31 1.59 4.07
N VAL A 79 7.99 1.40 3.94
CA VAL A 79 7.27 0.42 4.76
C VAL A 79 7.68 -0.97 4.29
N VAL A 80 8.54 -1.63 5.06
CA VAL A 80 8.92 -3.04 4.84
C VAL A 80 7.96 -3.91 5.63
N ARG A 81 7.37 -4.90 4.96
CA ARG A 81 6.53 -5.90 5.62
C ARG A 81 7.45 -6.89 6.34
N LEU A 82 7.43 -6.87 7.67
CA LEU A 82 8.12 -7.89 8.46
C LEU A 82 7.55 -9.27 8.15
N ALA A 83 8.42 -10.27 8.07
CA ALA A 83 7.98 -11.65 7.95
C ALA A 83 7.12 -12.01 9.17
N VAL A 84 5.96 -12.61 8.93
CA VAL A 84 5.11 -13.15 10.00
C VAL A 84 5.74 -14.48 10.41
N HIS A 85 6.27 -14.54 11.63
CA HIS A 85 6.92 -15.75 12.15
C HIS A 85 5.91 -16.57 12.95
N LEU A 86 6.03 -17.89 12.89
CA LEU A 86 5.25 -18.81 13.71
C LEU A 86 5.78 -18.82 15.16
N ALA A 87 4.95 -19.24 16.11
CA ALA A 87 5.35 -19.37 17.51
C ALA A 87 6.65 -20.21 17.61
N GLN A 88 7.62 -19.72 18.40
CA GLN A 88 8.96 -20.29 18.62
C GLN A 88 10.05 -20.02 17.56
N GLN A 89 9.77 -19.24 16.50
CA GLN A 89 10.77 -18.96 15.46
C GLN A 89 11.68 -17.73 15.71
N GLN A 90 11.65 -17.10 16.90
CA GLN A 90 12.56 -15.98 17.23
C GLN A 90 12.90 -15.85 18.72
N PRO A 91 13.93 -16.52 19.25
CA PRO A 91 14.67 -16.00 20.39
C PRO A 91 15.71 -14.99 19.86
N ILE A 92 15.39 -13.70 19.89
CA ILE A 92 16.40 -12.65 19.71
C ILE A 92 16.96 -12.35 21.10
N VAL A 93 18.18 -12.83 21.37
CA VAL A 93 18.91 -12.54 22.61
C VAL A 93 19.84 -11.38 22.34
N TYR A 94 19.57 -10.23 22.95
CA TYR A 94 20.49 -9.10 22.94
C TYR A 94 21.56 -9.30 24.02
N GLN A 95 22.81 -9.05 23.68
CA GLN A 95 23.89 -8.94 24.67
C GLN A 95 24.00 -7.48 25.11
N ASP A 96 24.15 -7.25 26.42
CA ASP A 96 24.29 -5.89 26.98
C ASP A 96 25.42 -5.12 26.27
N GLY A 97 25.06 -3.99 25.66
CA GLY A 97 25.99 -3.09 24.96
C GLY A 97 25.91 -3.07 23.43
N GLN A 98 24.99 -3.82 22.79
CA GLN A 98 24.75 -3.77 21.34
C GLN A 98 23.32 -3.34 20.98
N GLU A 99 22.83 -2.28 21.64
CA GLU A 99 21.60 -1.61 21.22
C GLU A 99 21.98 -0.56 20.15
N ALA A 100 21.44 -0.70 18.94
CA ALA A 100 21.64 0.22 17.82
C ALA A 100 20.57 1.31 17.78
#